data_AF-A0A7W8KQU3-F1
#
_entry.id   AF-A0A7W8KQU3-F1
#
_cell.length_a   1.000
_cell.length_b   1.000
_cell.length_c   1.000
_cell.angle_alpha   90.00
_cell.angle_beta   90.00
_cell.angle_gamma   90.00
#
_symmetry.space_group_name_H-M   'P 1'
#
loop_
_entity.id
_entity.type
_entity.pdbx_description
1 polymer ?
#
loop_
_entity_poly.entity_id
_entity_poly.type
_entity_poly.pdbx_seq_one_letter_code
_entity_poly.pdbx_strand_id
1 'polypeptide(L)'
;MATTIKCVARRMAGGKGHEHISHLWWEQVDSSQKVISTGVNTRAEMVAFIEKNGNTSVWCPDRNPALQGAWVHVQNNGYTKYVQTFADGRTTDNLLSLPEK
;
A
#
# COMPACT_ATOMS: atom_id res chain seq x y z
N MET A 1 -0.03 -17.44 -10.55
CA MET A 1 -0.95 -16.30 -10.64
C MET A 1 -0.44 -15.25 -9.68
N ALA A 2 -0.17 -14.02 -10.12
CA ALA A 2 0.30 -12.97 -9.23
C ALA A 2 -0.87 -12.52 -8.36
N THR A 3 -0.82 -12.86 -7.07
CA THR A 3 -1.83 -12.48 -6.11
C THR A 3 -1.58 -11.04 -5.68
N THR A 4 -2.35 -10.10 -6.24
CA THR A 4 -2.27 -8.70 -5.82
C THR A 4 -3.13 -8.44 -4.59
N ILE A 5 -2.63 -7.65 -3.65
CA ILE A 5 -3.39 -7.17 -2.49
C ILE A 5 -3.68 -5.68 -2.61
N LYS A 6 -4.85 -5.28 -2.11
CA LYS A 6 -5.37 -3.91 -2.10
C LYS A 6 -5.25 -3.31 -0.70
N CYS A 7 -4.56 -2.19 -0.53
CA CYS A 7 -4.56 -1.47 0.74
C CYS A 7 -5.91 -0.77 0.99
N VAL A 8 -6.43 -0.88 2.22
CA VAL A 8 -7.77 -0.36 2.58
C VAL A 8 -7.78 0.53 3.82
N ALA A 9 -6.79 0.41 4.71
CA ALA A 9 -6.63 1.31 5.85
C ALA A 9 -5.16 1.42 6.24
N ARG A 10 -4.82 2.45 7.00
CA ARG A 10 -3.47 2.66 7.53
C ARG A 10 -3.51 3.01 9.02
N ARG A 11 -2.36 2.92 9.67
CA ARG A 11 -2.13 3.46 11.02
C ARG A 11 -0.83 4.23 11.07
N MET A 12 -0.81 5.41 11.68
CA MET A 12 0.39 6.23 11.80
C MET A 12 1.08 6.06 13.15
N ALA A 13 2.38 6.32 13.17
CA ALA A 13 3.18 6.44 14.36
C ALA A 13 4.17 7.61 14.24
N GLY A 14 4.00 8.62 15.08
CA GLY A 14 4.99 9.69 15.26
C GLY A 14 5.07 10.75 14.16
N GLY A 15 4.12 10.79 13.21
CA GLY A 15 4.09 11.81 12.16
C GLY A 15 3.01 11.58 11.10
N LYS A 16 3.04 12.40 10.04
CA LYS A 16 2.01 12.42 8.97
C LYS A 16 2.51 11.95 7.59
N GLY A 17 3.83 11.79 7.42
CA GLY A 17 4.44 11.31 6.18
C GLY A 17 4.32 9.79 6.00
N HIS A 18 4.60 9.30 4.80
CA HIS A 18 4.55 7.87 4.46
C HIS A 18 5.49 7.02 5.31
N GLU A 19 6.64 7.57 5.68
CA GLU A 19 7.60 6.96 6.59
C GLU A 19 7.01 6.71 7.98
N HIS A 20 5.93 7.40 8.37
CA HIS A 20 5.26 7.22 9.64
C HIS A 20 4.13 6.19 9.60
N ILE A 21 3.84 5.59 8.45
CA ILE A 21 2.90 4.47 8.37
C ILE A 21 3.50 3.30 9.16
N SER A 22 2.79 2.85 10.19
CA SER A 22 3.19 1.74 11.05
C SER A 22 2.57 0.42 10.61
N HIS A 23 1.29 0.45 10.23
CA HIS A 23 0.51 -0.71 9.82
C HIS A 23 -0.35 -0.38 8.59
N LEU A 24 -0.55 -1.38 7.76
CA LEU A 24 -1.44 -1.34 6.60
C LEU A 24 -2.39 -2.53 6.63
N TRP A 25 -3.67 -2.23 6.52
CA TRP A 25 -4.70 -3.24 6.29
C TRP A 25 -4.85 -3.43 4.80
N TRP A 26 -4.99 -4.68 4.40
CA TRP A 26 -5.12 -5.05 3.02
C TRP A 26 -6.21 -6.10 2.84
N GLU A 27 -6.75 -6.12 1.63
CA GLU A 27 -7.70 -7.09 1.14
C GLU A 27 -7.14 -7.71 -0.13
N GLN A 28 -7.09 -9.03 -0.19
CA GLN A 28 -6.84 -9.75 -1.42
C GLN A 28 -8.16 -9.89 -2.17
N VAL A 29 -8.17 -9.48 -3.43
CA VAL A 29 -9.35 -9.55 -4.30
C VAL A 29 -9.12 -10.53 -5.44
N ASP A 30 -10.16 -11.23 -5.87
CA ASP A 30 -10.14 -12.05 -7.09
C ASP A 30 -10.39 -11.21 -8.35
N SER A 31 -10.44 -11.87 -9.52
CA SER A 31 -10.73 -11.22 -10.80
C SER A 31 -12.11 -10.56 -10.87
N SER A 32 -13.04 -10.95 -9.99
CA SER A 32 -14.37 -10.39 -9.85
C SER A 32 -14.45 -9.31 -8.76
N GLN A 33 -13.30 -8.83 -8.27
CA GLN A 33 -13.16 -7.89 -7.17
C GLN A 33 -13.77 -8.37 -5.83
N LYS A 34 -14.02 -9.66 -5.68
CA LYS A 34 -14.51 -10.22 -4.43
C LYS A 34 -13.34 -10.36 -3.46
N VAL A 35 -13.53 -9.89 -2.23
CA VAL A 35 -12.56 -10.07 -1.15
C VAL A 35 -12.50 -11.56 -0.79
N ILE A 36 -11.32 -12.15 -0.97
CA ILE A 36 -11.03 -13.56 -0.66
C ILE A 36 -10.13 -13.73 0.56
N SER A 37 -9.37 -12.70 0.92
CA SER A 37 -8.56 -12.68 2.14
C SER A 37 -8.39 -11.25 2.62
N THR A 38 -8.15 -11.08 3.91
CA THR A 38 -7.85 -9.78 4.52
C THR A 38 -6.74 -9.95 5.55
N GLY A 39 -5.98 -8.91 5.81
CA GLY A 39 -4.94 -8.95 6.82
C GLY A 39 -4.43 -7.58 7.20
N VAL A 40 -3.52 -7.58 8.17
CA VAL A 40 -2.77 -6.40 8.59
C VAL A 40 -1.29 -6.76 8.56
N ASN A 41 -0.49 -5.87 7.97
CA ASN A 41 0.96 -5.99 7.97
C ASN A 41 1.55 -4.73 8.59
N THR A 42 2.63 -4.89 9.34
CA THR A 42 3.50 -3.78 9.70
C THR A 42 4.17 -3.20 8.45
N ARG A 43 4.70 -1.97 8.55
CA ARG A 43 5.51 -1.36 7.48
C ARG A 43 6.64 -2.27 7.02
N ALA A 44 7.36 -2.88 7.97
CA ALA A 44 8.49 -3.75 7.67
C ALA A 44 8.05 -5.01 6.92
N GLU A 45 6.94 -5.64 7.33
CA GLU A 45 6.38 -6.80 6.63
C GLU A 45 5.87 -6.43 5.23
N MET A 46 5.26 -5.26 5.07
CA MET A 46 4.81 -4.79 3.75
C MET A 46 6.00 -4.53 2.81
N VAL A 47 7.08 -3.91 3.33
CA VAL A 47 8.33 -3.74 2.57
C VAL A 47 8.88 -5.08 2.13
N ALA A 48 9.03 -6.03 3.06
CA ALA A 48 9.54 -7.37 2.75
C ALA A 48 8.65 -8.11 1.74
N PHE A 49 7.32 -7.94 1.83
CA PHE A 49 6.38 -8.52 0.88
C PHE A 49 6.56 -7.96 -0.53
N ILE A 50 6.68 -6.64 -0.69
CA ILE A 50 6.88 -6.00 -2.00
C ILE A 50 8.25 -6.35 -2.57
N GLU A 51 9.30 -6.37 -1.76
CA GLU A 51 10.65 -6.77 -2.23
C GLU A 51 10.67 -8.23 -2.71
N LYS A 52 9.88 -9.11 -2.08
CA LYS A 52 9.79 -10.53 -2.46
C LYS A 52 8.93 -10.78 -3.70
N ASN A 53 7.81 -10.07 -3.85
CA ASN A 53 6.82 -10.36 -4.91
C ASN A 53 6.90 -9.37 -6.08
N GLY A 54 7.54 -8.21 -5.90
CA GLY A 54 7.66 -7.14 -6.88
C GLY A 54 6.69 -5.98 -6.66
N ASN A 55 7.02 -4.85 -7.28
CA ASN A 55 6.33 -3.56 -7.14
C ASN A 55 4.86 -3.54 -7.62
N THR A 56 4.43 -4.55 -8.37
CA THR A 56 3.05 -4.70 -8.84
C THR A 56 2.24 -5.70 -8.02
N SER A 57 2.66 -5.97 -6.77
CA SER A 57 1.98 -6.94 -5.89
C SER A 57 0.99 -6.27 -4.93
N VAL A 58 1.13 -4.97 -4.71
CA VAL A 58 0.33 -4.21 -3.76
C VAL A 58 -0.14 -2.94 -4.45
N TRP A 59 -1.44 -2.64 -4.36
CA TRP A 59 -2.00 -1.41 -4.91
C TRP A 59 -2.93 -0.74 -3.91
N CYS A 60 -3.15 0.55 -4.10
CA CYS A 60 -4.03 1.37 -3.29
C CYS A 60 -5.06 2.03 -4.22
N PRO A 61 -6.36 1.94 -3.92
CA PRO A 61 -7.36 2.69 -4.65
C PRO A 61 -7.11 4.19 -4.50
N ASP A 62 -7.46 4.96 -5.52
CA ASP A 62 -7.49 6.41 -5.42
C ASP A 62 -8.71 6.87 -4.62
N ARG A 63 -8.65 8.10 -4.08
CA ARG A 63 -9.81 8.73 -3.45
C ARG A 63 -10.93 8.93 -4.46
N ASN A 64 -10.59 9.16 -5.72
CA ASN A 64 -11.55 9.19 -6.82
C ASN A 64 -11.73 7.78 -7.39
N PRO A 65 -12.90 7.14 -7.22
CA PRO A 65 -13.17 5.81 -7.75
C PRO A 65 -13.16 5.74 -9.29
N ALA A 66 -13.16 6.88 -9.98
CA ALA A 66 -13.03 6.95 -11.44
C ALA A 66 -11.58 6.87 -11.94
N LEU A 67 -10.58 7.02 -11.06
CA LEU A 67 -9.18 6.92 -11.41
C LEU A 67 -8.64 5.51 -11.14
N GLN A 68 -7.68 5.09 -11.95
CA GLN A 68 -6.92 3.87 -11.65
C GLN A 68 -6.16 4.06 -10.33
N GLY A 69 -6.16 3.02 -9.49
CA GLY A 69 -5.39 3.01 -8.26
C GLY A 69 -3.88 3.11 -8.53
N ALA A 70 -3.12 3.40 -7.48
CA ALA A 70 -1.67 3.50 -7.54
C ALA A 70 -1.01 2.21 -7.02
N TRP A 71 0.11 1.82 -7.62
CA TRP A 71 0.91 0.70 -7.10
C TRP A 71 1.70 1.15 -5.87
N VAL A 72 1.91 0.26 -4.91
CA VAL A 72 2.69 0.56 -3.71
C VAL A 72 4.12 0.09 -3.93
N HIS A 73 5.05 1.04 -3.88
CA HIS A 73 6.46 0.78 -4.05
C HIS A 73 7.20 0.96 -2.71
N VAL A 74 8.31 0.26 -2.58
CA VAL A 74 9.26 0.49 -1.48
C VAL A 74 10.10 1.72 -1.80
N GLN A 75 10.18 2.63 -0.84
CA GLN A 75 11.01 3.81 -0.87
C GLN A 75 12.03 3.76 0.27
N ASN A 76 13.11 4.51 0.13
CA ASN A 76 14.15 4.63 1.15
C ASN A 76 14.56 6.10 1.28
N ASN A 77 14.49 6.66 2.48
CA ASN A 77 14.92 8.02 2.79
C ASN A 77 16.37 8.12 3.31
N GLY A 78 17.14 7.04 3.21
CA GLY A 78 18.51 6.94 3.74
C GLY A 78 18.60 6.40 5.16
N TYR A 79 17.49 6.37 5.91
CA TYR A 79 17.43 5.88 7.29
C TYR A 79 16.52 4.66 7.44
N THR A 80 15.39 4.66 6.75
CA THR A 80 14.36 3.62 6.90
C THR A 80 13.65 3.39 5.58
N LYS A 81 13.41 2.12 5.27
CA LYS A 81 12.54 1.74 4.17
C LYS A 81 11.08 1.93 4.57
N TYR A 82 10.31 2.53 3.67
CA TYR A 82 8.89 2.75 3.84
C TYR A 82 8.16 2.45 2.54
N VAL A 83 6.84 2.56 2.56
CA VAL A 83 5.99 2.28 1.40
C VAL A 83 5.27 3.55 0.98
N GLN A 84 5.24 3.79 -0.32
CA GLN A 84 4.57 4.94 -0.92
C GLN A 84 3.92 4.52 -2.22
N THR A 85 2.78 5.13 -2.52
CA THR A 85 2.08 4.91 -3.79
C THR A 85 2.79 5.58 -4.95
N PHE A 86 2.74 4.93 -6.10
CA PHE A 86 3.37 5.33 -7.34
C PHE A 86 2.41 5.07 -8.50
N ALA A 87 2.11 6.12 -9.25
CA ALA A 87 1.26 6.09 -10.43
C ALA A 87 1.82 7.05 -11.48
N ASP A 88 1.71 6.68 -12.76
CA ASP A 88 2.08 7.55 -13.90
C ASP A 88 3.49 8.16 -13.82
N GLY A 89 4.46 7.39 -13.30
CA GLY A 89 5.85 7.82 -13.17
C GLY A 89 6.13 8.76 -11.98
N ARG A 90 5.16 8.95 -11.07
CA ARG A 90 5.27 9.86 -9.92
C ARG A 90 4.81 9.17 -8.64
N THR A 91 5.39 9.57 -7.50
CA THR A 91 4.88 9.19 -6.19
C THR A 91 3.60 9.97 -5.87
N THR A 92 2.67 9.34 -5.14
CA THR A 92 1.38 9.92 -4.76
C THR A 92 1.08 9.65 -3.28
N ASP A 93 0.07 10.34 -2.74
CA ASP A 93 -0.35 10.27 -1.33
C ASP A 93 -1.60 9.40 -1.11
N ASN A 94 -1.86 8.44 -2.00
CA ASN A 94 -3.05 7.59 -1.94
C ASN A 94 -3.08 6.77 -0.65
N LEU A 95 -1.94 6.24 -0.21
CA LEU A 95 -1.83 5.56 1.09
C LEU A 95 -2.19 6.50 2.25
N LEU A 96 -1.75 7.76 2.22
CA LEU A 96 -2.08 8.73 3.26
C LEU A 96 -3.56 9.13 3.26
N SER A 97 -4.25 8.96 2.13
CA SER A 97 -5.69 9.20 2.00
C SER A 97 -6.56 8.06 2.54
N LEU A 98 -5.96 6.90 2.86
CA LEU A 98 -6.69 5.78 3.45
C LEU A 98 -7.22 6.12 4.86
N PRO A 99 -8.36 5.53 5.27
CA PRO A 99 -8.87 5.68 6.62
C PRO A 99 -7.84 5.22 7.66
N GLU A 100 -7.78 5.96 8.76
CA GLU A 100 -6.92 5.65 9.90
C GLU A 100 -7.64 4.71 10.87
N LYS A 101 -6.94 3.67 11.35
CA LYS A 101 -7.43 2.69 12.33
C LYS A 101 -6.52 2.59 13.55
#